data_AF-A0A2E5Y124-F1
#
_entry.id   AF-A0A2E5Y124-F1
#
_cell.length_a   1.000
_cell.length_b   1.000
_cell.length_c   1.000
_cell.angle_alpha   90.00
_cell.angle_beta   90.00
_cell.angle_gamma   90.00
#
_symmetry.space_group_name_H-M   'P 1'
#
loop_
_entity.id
_entity.type
_entity.pdbx_description
1 polymer ?
#
loop_
_entity_poly.entity_id
_entity_poly.type
_entity_poly.pdbx_seq_one_letter_code
_entity_poly.pdbx_strand_id
1 'polypeptide(L)'
;MIKPIHKILIVFYLIIISCTKETKQKSNNDSELKTNKPSISLTSNPDSEFKLSKIKNVCDCYSYSMDIFNEAISIRNSYENFDTFSKNQESVKTVKQLTKNWRKIRGHCLKTYEREMFTPNNCKHPSNSVEKIKEKFYSLGFSPSY
;
A
#
# COMPACT_ATOMS: atom_id res chain seq x y z
N MET A 1 21.51 -54.80 -34.91
CA MET A 1 20.03 -54.72 -35.02
C MET A 1 19.60 -53.27 -34.98
N ILE A 2 18.76 -52.87 -35.94
CA ILE A 2 18.42 -51.49 -36.30
C ILE A 2 16.93 -51.23 -35.98
N LYS A 3 16.67 -50.13 -35.24
CA LYS A 3 15.43 -49.28 -35.14
C LYS A 3 14.13 -49.91 -34.55
N PRO A 4 13.13 -49.10 -34.12
CA PRO A 4 12.98 -47.66 -34.34
C PRO A 4 12.68 -46.77 -33.11
N ILE A 5 13.25 -45.58 -33.23
CA ILE A 5 12.89 -44.30 -32.62
C ILE A 5 11.39 -44.02 -32.83
N HIS A 6 10.63 -43.87 -31.75
CA HIS A 6 9.31 -43.23 -31.80
C HIS A 6 9.42 -41.79 -31.34
N LYS A 7 9.19 -40.90 -32.32
CA LYS A 7 9.11 -39.45 -32.21
C LYS A 7 8.02 -39.06 -31.20
N ILE A 8 8.39 -38.52 -30.06
CA ILE A 8 7.48 -37.70 -29.25
C ILE A 8 7.86 -36.25 -29.51
N LEU A 9 7.37 -35.76 -30.65
CA LEU A 9 7.41 -34.35 -31.03
C LEU A 9 6.15 -33.71 -30.44
N ILE A 10 6.10 -33.52 -29.13
CA ILE A 10 5.02 -32.76 -28.49
C ILE A 10 5.34 -31.28 -28.68
N VAL A 11 4.79 -30.77 -29.77
CA VAL A 11 4.64 -29.36 -30.08
C VAL A 11 3.65 -28.76 -29.07
N PHE A 12 4.14 -28.12 -28.01
CA PHE A 12 3.37 -27.10 -27.30
C PHE A 12 3.80 -25.73 -27.81
N TYR A 13 3.42 -25.45 -29.06
CA TYR A 13 3.22 -24.09 -29.53
C TYR A 13 1.79 -23.69 -29.15
N LEU A 14 1.59 -22.39 -28.89
CA LEU A 14 0.34 -21.68 -28.55
C LEU A 14 0.10 -21.36 -27.06
N ILE A 15 0.98 -20.54 -26.48
CA ILE A 15 0.52 -19.49 -25.54
C ILE A 15 0.90 -18.14 -26.15
N ILE A 16 0.14 -17.77 -27.19
CA ILE A 16 0.12 -16.40 -27.71
C ILE A 16 -1.04 -15.65 -27.06
N ILE A 17 -0.65 -14.73 -26.16
CA ILE A 17 -1.18 -13.36 -26.01
C ILE A 17 -2.72 -13.23 -25.99
N SER A 18 -3.28 -13.16 -24.78
CA SER A 18 -4.46 -12.34 -24.52
C SER A 18 -4.06 -11.15 -23.64
N CYS A 19 -3.51 -10.12 -24.27
CA CYS A 19 -3.56 -8.77 -23.72
C CYS A 19 -5.00 -8.27 -23.85
N THR A 20 -5.81 -8.45 -22.81
CA THR A 20 -7.05 -7.70 -22.66
C THR A 20 -6.70 -6.24 -22.42
N LYS A 21 -6.99 -5.38 -23.40
CA LYS A 21 -7.00 -3.93 -23.20
C LYS A 21 -8.19 -3.63 -22.30
N GLU A 22 -7.95 -3.22 -21.06
CA GLU A 22 -9.01 -2.67 -20.21
C GLU A 22 -9.49 -1.35 -20.81
N THR A 23 -10.74 -1.35 -21.26
CA THR A 23 -11.48 -0.15 -21.62
C THR A 23 -11.59 0.73 -20.38
N LYS A 24 -11.11 1.98 -20.47
CA LYS A 24 -11.19 2.96 -19.39
C LYS A 24 -12.65 3.15 -18.95
N GLN A 25 -13.04 2.51 -17.85
CA GLN A 25 -14.29 2.79 -17.18
C GLN A 25 -14.14 4.12 -16.45
N LYS A 26 -14.82 5.14 -16.97
CA LYS A 26 -15.01 6.44 -16.32
C LYS A 26 -15.79 6.21 -15.02
N SER A 27 -15.11 6.24 -13.88
CA SER A 27 -15.75 6.31 -12.57
C SER A 27 -15.86 7.78 -12.18
N ASN A 28 -17.01 8.37 -12.50
CA ASN A 28 -17.56 9.41 -11.65
C ASN A 28 -18.10 8.70 -10.41
N ASN A 29 -17.66 9.10 -9.23
CA ASN A 29 -18.48 9.40 -8.06
C ASN A 29 -17.56 9.54 -6.83
N ASP A 30 -17.48 10.77 -6.35
CA ASP A 30 -16.99 11.13 -5.04
C ASP A 30 -17.76 10.34 -3.98
N SER A 31 -17.14 9.27 -3.48
CA SER A 31 -17.51 8.72 -2.18
C SER A 31 -16.53 9.27 -1.17
N GLU A 32 -16.89 10.43 -0.64
CA GLU A 32 -16.30 11.01 0.56
C GLU A 32 -16.50 10.01 1.71
N LEU A 33 -15.46 9.22 1.98
CA LEU A 33 -15.44 8.26 3.08
C LEU A 33 -15.35 9.05 4.39
N LYS A 34 -16.52 9.39 4.96
CA LYS A 34 -16.63 10.01 6.28
C LYS A 34 -16.07 9.07 7.35
N THR A 35 -14.79 9.26 7.64
CA THR A 35 -14.10 8.60 8.75
C THR A 35 -14.17 9.54 9.94
N ASN A 36 -14.95 9.19 10.96
CA ASN A 36 -14.84 9.84 12.28
C ASN A 36 -13.46 9.49 12.84
N LYS A 37 -12.51 10.38 12.56
CA LYS A 37 -11.07 10.29 12.80
C LYS A 37 -10.78 10.18 14.31
N PRO A 38 -10.05 9.16 14.79
CA PRO A 38 -9.16 9.36 15.93
C PRO A 38 -8.10 10.35 15.45
N SER A 39 -8.28 11.63 15.78
CA SER A 39 -7.30 12.67 15.52
C SER A 39 -6.11 12.50 16.47
N ILE A 40 -5.36 11.42 16.31
CA ILE A 40 -4.00 11.40 16.82
C ILE A 40 -3.22 12.22 15.81
N SER A 41 -2.81 13.43 16.24
CA SER A 41 -1.75 14.16 15.58
C SER A 41 -0.53 13.23 15.56
N LEU A 42 -0.36 12.52 14.44
CA LEU A 42 0.95 12.05 14.01
C LEU A 42 1.73 13.35 13.93
N THR A 43 2.57 13.60 14.93
CA THR A 43 3.34 14.82 14.99
C THR A 43 4.12 14.89 13.67
N SER A 44 3.71 15.78 12.77
CA SER A 44 4.26 15.95 11.42
C SER A 44 5.71 16.44 11.43
N ASN A 45 6.35 16.40 12.60
CA ASN A 45 7.76 16.67 12.75
C ASN A 45 8.53 15.56 11.99
N PRO A 46 9.23 15.93 10.91
CA PRO A 46 9.86 14.99 9.98
C PRO A 46 10.94 14.10 10.61
N ASP A 47 11.30 14.37 11.87
CA ASP A 47 12.28 13.59 12.64
C ASP A 47 11.66 12.72 13.75
N SER A 48 10.34 12.75 13.93
CA SER A 48 9.69 11.96 14.98
C SER A 48 9.48 10.50 14.59
N GLU A 49 10.00 9.60 15.42
CA GLU A 49 9.79 8.16 15.29
C GLU A 49 8.44 7.74 15.90
N PHE A 50 7.73 6.86 15.19
CA PHE A 50 6.49 6.28 15.71
C PHE A 50 6.76 5.40 16.94
N LYS A 51 6.07 5.68 18.05
CA LYS A 51 6.15 4.89 19.29
C LYS A 51 5.28 3.62 19.18
N LEU A 52 5.91 2.46 19.00
CA LEU A 52 5.22 1.17 18.89
C LEU A 52 4.35 0.83 20.10
N SER A 53 4.64 1.38 21.29
CA SER A 53 3.82 1.22 22.49
C SER A 53 2.39 1.75 22.35
N LYS A 54 2.11 2.54 21.31
CA LYS A 54 0.75 3.00 20.95
C LYS A 54 -0.12 1.90 20.32
N ILE A 55 0.47 0.81 19.83
CA ILE A 55 -0.25 -0.31 19.24
C ILE A 55 -0.66 -1.27 20.37
N LYS A 56 -1.96 -1.41 20.61
CA LYS A 56 -2.53 -2.24 21.67
C LYS A 56 -3.29 -3.46 21.14
N ASN A 57 -3.75 -3.41 19.90
CA ASN A 57 -4.48 -4.49 19.26
C ASN A 57 -4.29 -4.47 17.72
N VAL A 58 -4.87 -5.47 17.06
CA VAL A 58 -4.88 -5.60 15.59
C VAL A 58 -5.53 -4.39 14.90
N CYS A 59 -6.58 -3.79 15.47
CA CYS A 59 -7.23 -2.63 14.86
C CYS A 59 -6.34 -1.39 14.82
N ASP A 60 -5.49 -1.20 15.83
CA ASP A 60 -4.50 -0.13 15.84
C ASP A 60 -3.51 -0.28 14.67
N CYS A 61 -3.13 -1.51 14.32
CA CYS A 61 -2.26 -1.77 13.17
C CYS A 61 -2.86 -1.26 11.86
N TYR A 62 -4.16 -1.49 11.65
CA TYR A 62 -4.85 -0.98 10.47
C TYR A 62 -5.03 0.54 10.55
N SER A 63 -5.52 1.07 11.67
CA SER A 63 -5.79 2.51 11.82
C SER A 63 -4.53 3.34 11.58
N TYR A 64 -3.42 3.03 12.26
CA TYR A 64 -2.20 3.81 12.10
C TYR A 64 -1.57 3.64 10.70
N SER A 65 -1.73 2.48 10.07
CA SER A 65 -1.29 2.30 8.68
C SER A 65 -2.10 3.19 7.73
N MET A 66 -3.43 3.22 7.90
CA MET A 66 -4.32 4.08 7.11
C MET A 66 -4.00 5.56 7.33
N ASP A 67 -3.79 5.99 8.57
CA ASP A 67 -3.47 7.38 8.90
C ASP A 67 -2.18 7.83 8.23
N ILE A 68 -1.13 7.01 8.30
CA ILE A 68 0.15 7.30 7.64
C ILE A 68 -0.01 7.47 6.13
N PHE A 69 -0.73 6.55 5.47
CA PHE A 69 -0.92 6.64 4.03
C PHE A 69 -1.80 7.83 3.65
N ASN A 70 -2.86 8.11 4.41
CA ASN A 70 -3.72 9.28 4.18
C ASN A 70 -2.92 10.59 4.29
N GLU A 71 -2.07 10.71 5.31
CA GLU A 71 -1.22 11.88 5.48
C GLU A 71 -0.21 12.02 4.33
N ALA A 72 0.47 10.94 3.97
CA ALA A 72 1.45 10.95 2.88
C ALA A 72 0.80 11.28 1.52
N ILE A 73 -0.39 10.74 1.25
CA ILE A 73 -1.19 11.04 0.07
C ILE A 73 -1.65 12.50 0.10
N SER A 74 -2.08 13.02 1.25
CA SER A 74 -2.48 14.42 1.38
C SER A 74 -1.34 15.38 1.07
N ILE A 75 -0.13 15.11 1.58
CA ILE A 75 1.08 15.88 1.25
C ILE A 75 1.38 15.78 -0.24
N ARG A 76 1.29 14.58 -0.84
CA ARG A 76 1.56 14.40 -2.27
C ARG A 76 0.56 15.16 -3.15
N ASN A 77 -0.71 15.18 -2.77
CA ASN A 77 -1.79 15.81 -3.52
C ASN A 77 -1.85 17.33 -3.36
N SER A 78 -1.10 17.92 -2.41
CA SER A 78 -0.94 19.38 -2.33
C SER A 78 -0.04 19.94 -3.44
N TYR A 79 0.55 19.07 -4.26
CA TYR A 79 1.38 19.42 -5.41
C TYR A 79 0.73 18.94 -6.70
N GLU A 80 0.81 19.76 -7.74
CA GLU A 80 0.22 19.48 -9.05
C GLU A 80 0.73 18.16 -9.65
N ASN A 81 2.02 17.87 -9.50
CA ASN A 81 2.65 16.69 -10.07
C ASN A 81 3.83 16.22 -9.20
N PHE A 82 4.41 15.08 -9.57
CA PHE A 82 5.49 14.47 -8.79
C PHE A 82 6.78 15.31 -8.86
N ASP A 83 7.03 16.01 -9.97
CA ASP A 83 8.22 16.83 -10.14
C ASP A 83 8.19 18.06 -9.22
N THR A 84 7.03 18.71 -9.06
CA THR A 84 6.87 19.84 -8.13
C THR A 84 6.98 19.39 -6.68
N PHE A 85 6.39 18.24 -6.33
CA PHE A 85 6.59 17.60 -5.03
C PHE A 85 8.07 17.30 -4.75
N SER A 86 8.78 16.70 -5.71
CA SER A 86 10.17 16.26 -5.55
C SER A 86 11.17 17.39 -5.32
N LYS A 87 10.80 18.62 -5.70
CA LYS A 87 11.60 19.83 -5.46
C LYS A 87 11.44 20.37 -4.03
N ASN A 88 10.37 20.00 -3.32
CA ASN A 88 10.17 20.40 -1.92
C ASN A 88 10.80 19.36 -0.97
N GLN A 89 12.04 19.63 -0.56
CA GLN A 89 12.81 18.69 0.28
C GLN A 89 12.16 18.37 1.62
N GLU A 90 11.48 19.33 2.23
CA GLU A 90 10.78 19.14 3.52
C GLU A 90 9.64 18.13 3.36
N SER A 91 8.78 18.33 2.36
CA SER A 91 7.66 17.42 2.08
C SER A 91 8.15 16.02 1.69
N VAL A 92 9.21 15.94 0.89
CA VAL A 92 9.87 14.66 0.56
C VAL A 92 10.38 13.97 1.83
N LYS A 93 11.04 14.70 2.73
CA LYS A 93 11.54 14.16 4.00
C LYS A 93 10.38 13.66 4.88
N THR A 94 9.30 14.41 4.98
CA THR A 94 8.10 14.04 5.75
C THR A 94 7.47 12.76 5.20
N VAL A 95 7.23 12.67 3.90
CA VAL A 95 6.67 11.46 3.28
C VAL A 95 7.60 10.25 3.45
N LYS A 96 8.92 10.46 3.35
CA LYS A 96 9.91 9.41 3.61
C LYS A 96 9.85 8.91 5.06
N GLN A 97 9.71 9.81 6.02
CA GLN A 97 9.58 9.47 7.44
C GLN A 97 8.27 8.73 7.73
N LEU A 98 7.15 9.20 7.16
CA LEU A 98 5.86 8.50 7.21
C LEU A 98 5.98 7.07 6.69
N THR A 99 6.61 6.88 5.53
CA THR A 99 6.83 5.54 4.93
C THR A 99 7.72 4.66 5.84
N LYS A 100 8.75 5.25 6.47
CA LYS A 100 9.59 4.54 7.46
C LYS A 100 8.78 4.10 8.68
N ASN A 101 7.91 4.97 9.19
CA ASN A 101 7.04 4.65 10.32
C ASN A 101 6.05 3.53 9.95
N TRP A 102 5.45 3.54 8.77
CA TRP A 102 4.59 2.45 8.31
C TRP A 102 5.32 1.11 8.29
N ARG A 103 6.57 1.05 7.81
CA ARG A 103 7.37 -0.20 7.84
C ARG A 103 7.56 -0.73 9.26
N LYS A 104 7.82 0.16 10.22
CA LYS A 104 7.95 -0.21 11.64
C LYS A 104 6.65 -0.78 12.20
N ILE A 105 5.53 -0.12 11.92
CA ILE A 105 4.20 -0.59 12.33
C ILE A 105 3.90 -1.95 11.71
N ARG A 106 4.06 -2.09 10.39
CA ARG A 106 3.85 -3.36 9.67
C ARG A 106 4.70 -4.49 10.27
N GLY A 107 6.00 -4.24 10.49
CA GLY A 107 6.90 -5.23 11.06
C GLY A 107 6.49 -5.65 12.47
N HIS A 108 6.15 -4.69 13.33
CA HIS A 108 5.65 -4.97 14.68
C HIS A 108 4.35 -5.76 14.64
N CYS A 109 3.37 -5.32 13.86
CA CYS A 109 2.06 -5.95 13.79
C CYS A 109 2.10 -7.39 13.27
N LEU A 110 2.90 -7.64 12.22
CA LEU A 110 3.08 -9.00 11.70
C LEU A 110 3.78 -9.91 12.72
N LYS A 111 4.71 -9.39 13.52
CA LYS A 111 5.41 -10.16 14.56
C LYS A 111 4.56 -10.39 15.80
N THR A 112 3.73 -9.42 16.19
CA THR A 112 2.96 -9.46 17.45
C THR A 112 1.64 -10.21 17.29
N TYR A 113 0.91 -9.97 16.20
CA TYR A 113 -0.43 -10.51 15.99
C TYR A 113 -0.50 -11.60 14.93
N GLU A 114 0.58 -11.81 14.17
CA GLU A 114 0.77 -12.93 13.26
C GLU A 114 -0.46 -13.21 12.36
N ARG A 115 -1.10 -14.37 12.54
CA ARG A 115 -2.26 -14.83 11.76
C ARG A 115 -3.48 -13.94 11.96
N GLU A 116 -3.62 -13.28 13.10
CA GLU A 116 -4.76 -12.40 13.38
C GLU A 116 -4.82 -11.20 12.42
N MET A 117 -3.67 -10.80 11.85
CA MET A 117 -3.58 -9.78 10.80
C MET A 117 -4.27 -10.17 9.49
N PHE A 118 -4.54 -11.47 9.30
CA PHE A 118 -5.11 -12.03 8.07
C PHE A 118 -6.47 -12.68 8.27
N THR A 119 -6.91 -12.84 9.52
CA THR A 119 -8.26 -13.33 9.82
C THR A 119 -9.26 -12.17 9.80
N PRO A 120 -10.52 -12.43 9.42
CA PRO A 120 -11.59 -11.46 9.59
C PRO A 120 -11.63 -10.95 11.03
N ASN A 121 -11.66 -9.63 11.19
CA ASN A 121 -11.72 -8.96 12.47
C ASN A 121 -12.84 -7.92 12.46
N ASN A 122 -13.27 -7.50 13.65
CA ASN A 122 -14.32 -6.50 13.83
C ASN A 122 -13.78 -5.06 13.79
N CYS A 123 -12.60 -4.84 13.21
CA CYS A 123 -12.08 -3.50 13.04
C CYS A 123 -12.98 -2.71 12.07
N LYS A 124 -13.03 -1.38 12.25
CA LYS A 124 -13.85 -0.49 11.40
C LYS A 124 -13.37 -0.39 9.94
N HIS A 125 -12.40 -1.20 9.55
CA HIS A 125 -11.79 -1.19 8.23
C HIS A 125 -11.87 -2.60 7.63
N PRO A 126 -12.32 -2.74 6.37
CA PRO A 126 -12.16 -3.97 5.61
C PRO A 126 -10.71 -4.50 5.67
N SER A 127 -10.54 -5.82 5.67
CA SER A 127 -9.22 -6.46 5.74
C SER A 127 -8.25 -6.03 4.62
N ASN A 128 -8.77 -5.57 3.48
CA ASN A 128 -7.97 -5.07 2.35
C ASN A 128 -7.77 -3.55 2.32
N SER A 129 -8.22 -2.79 3.32
CA SER A 129 -8.14 -1.32 3.30
C SER A 129 -6.69 -0.81 3.21
N VAL A 130 -5.77 -1.44 3.96
CA VAL A 130 -4.35 -1.05 3.93
C VAL A 130 -3.71 -1.35 2.59
N GLU A 131 -4.11 -2.43 1.91
CA GLU A 131 -3.59 -2.76 0.58
C GLU A 131 -4.07 -1.74 -0.45
N LYS A 132 -5.38 -1.44 -0.47
CA LYS A 132 -5.97 -0.46 -1.41
C LYS A 132 -5.35 0.93 -1.28
N ILE A 133 -5.15 1.41 -0.05
CA ILE A 133 -4.55 2.74 0.14
C ILE A 133 -3.06 2.76 -0.23
N LYS A 134 -2.35 1.64 -0.02
CA LYS A 134 -0.95 1.48 -0.43
C LYS A 134 -0.83 1.48 -1.96
N GLU A 135 -1.73 0.82 -2.67
CA GLU A 135 -1.80 0.88 -4.14
C GLU A 135 -2.02 2.32 -4.63
N LYS A 136 -2.96 3.05 -4.01
CA LYS A 136 -3.17 4.48 -4.30
C LYS A 136 -1.90 5.29 -4.04
N PHE A 137 -1.22 5.06 -2.92
CA PHE A 137 0.06 5.72 -2.62
C PHE A 137 1.08 5.45 -3.74
N TYR A 138 1.22 4.21 -4.21
CA TYR A 138 2.14 3.90 -5.31
C TYR A 138 1.75 4.52 -6.65
N SER A 139 0.46 4.59 -6.97
CA SER A 139 -0.01 5.24 -8.20
C SER A 139 0.34 6.73 -8.29
N LEU A 140 0.67 7.37 -7.16
CA LEU A 140 1.06 8.79 -7.11
C LEU A 140 2.57 9.03 -7.36
N GLY A 141 3.31 7.98 -7.71
CA GLY A 141 4.73 8.04 -8.06
C GLY A 141 5.68 7.55 -6.96
N PHE A 142 5.16 7.10 -5.82
CA PHE A 142 5.99 6.51 -4.77
C PHE A 142 6.32 5.06 -5.09
N SER A 143 7.59 4.70 -5.05
CA SER A 143 8.01 3.32 -5.26
C SER A 143 8.08 2.54 -3.94
N PRO A 144 7.73 1.24 -3.94
CA PRO A 144 8.11 0.37 -2.83
C PRO A 144 9.64 0.32 -2.75
N SER A 145 10.24 0.86 -1.70
CA SER A 145 11.61 0.49 -1.37
C SER A 145 11.53 -0.81 -0.55
N TYR A 146 11.85 -1.92 -1.23
CA TYR A 146 12.02 -3.24 -0.65
C TYR A 146 13.32 -3.30 0.15
#